data_AF-A0A3Q0CCF7-F1
#
_entry.id   AF-A0A3Q0CCF7-F1
#
_cell.length_a   1.000
_cell.length_b   1.000
_cell.length_c   1.000
_cell.angle_alpha   90.00
_cell.angle_beta   90.00
_cell.angle_gamma   90.00
#
_symmetry.space_group_name_H-M   'P 1'
#
loop_
_entity.id
_entity.type
_entity.pdbx_description
1 polymer ?
#
loop_
_entity_poly.entity_id
_entity_poly.type
_entity_poly.pdbx_seq_one_letter_code
_entity_poly.pdbx_strand_id
1 'polypeptide(L)'
;MLLDLERTLMLPLTEGSLRLRADDEDSLTSEDSFFSATELFESLQVGDYPTPLSRPAAAYEEALQLAKEGRVPCRTLRTELLGCYSDQDFLAKLHCVRQAFEGLLEERSNQVFFGEVGRQMVTGLMTRAEKSPKGFLESYDEMLSYALRPETWATTRLELEGRGVACMSFFDIVLDFILMDAFEDLENPPSSVLAVLRNRWLSDSFKETALATACWSVLKAKRRLLMVPDGFISHFYSVSEHVSPVLAFGFLGPKPQLAEVCAFFKNQIVQYLRDMFDLDNVRYTS
;
A
#
# COMPACT_ATOMS: atom_id res chain seq x y z
N MET A 1 21.47 -0.03 -27.20
CA MET A 1 20.90 1.21 -26.66
C MET A 1 19.43 1.08 -26.27
N LEU A 2 18.48 0.76 -27.17
CA LEU A 2 17.08 0.55 -26.75
C LEU A 2 16.89 -0.70 -25.86
N LEU A 3 17.48 -1.84 -26.25
CA LEU A 3 17.40 -3.11 -25.52
C LEU A 3 18.00 -3.04 -24.09
N ASP A 4 18.95 -2.13 -23.85
CA ASP A 4 19.59 -1.96 -22.53
C ASP A 4 18.66 -1.22 -21.54
N LEU A 5 17.80 -0.33 -22.06
CA LEU A 5 16.78 0.35 -21.26
C LEU A 5 15.67 -0.62 -20.85
N GLU A 6 15.25 -1.53 -21.74
CA GLU A 6 14.30 -2.60 -21.40
C GLU A 6 14.84 -3.52 -20.30
N ARG A 7 16.13 -3.90 -20.35
CA ARG A 7 16.79 -4.68 -19.28
C ARG A 7 16.90 -3.94 -17.94
N THR A 8 16.97 -2.61 -17.96
CA THR A 8 17.11 -1.80 -16.73
C THR A 8 15.76 -1.51 -16.04
N LEU A 9 14.64 -1.69 -16.75
CA LEU A 9 13.28 -1.51 -16.22
C LEU A 9 12.63 -2.81 -15.70
N MET A 10 13.31 -3.94 -15.85
CA MET A 10 12.92 -5.21 -15.22
C MET A 10 13.55 -5.31 -13.83
N LEU A 11 12.86 -4.78 -12.82
CA LEU A 11 13.18 -5.10 -11.42
C LEU A 11 13.07 -6.62 -11.22
N PRO A 12 14.02 -7.27 -10.53
CA PRO A 12 13.97 -8.71 -10.30
C PRO A 12 12.82 -9.05 -9.37
N LEU A 13 12.07 -10.11 -9.70
CA LEU A 13 11.20 -10.78 -8.76
C LEU A 13 12.08 -11.32 -7.62
N THR A 14 11.75 -10.99 -6.38
CA THR A 14 12.60 -11.25 -5.20
C THR A 14 12.50 -12.69 -4.71
N GLU A 15 13.15 -13.61 -5.43
CA GLU A 15 13.61 -14.87 -4.84
C GLU A 15 14.60 -14.55 -3.71
N GLY A 16 14.22 -14.70 -2.43
CA GLY A 16 15.17 -14.29 -1.38
C GLY A 16 14.78 -14.33 0.11
N SER A 17 14.12 -15.38 0.63
CA SER A 17 14.41 -15.83 2.01
C SER A 17 13.91 -17.25 2.31
N LEU A 18 14.72 -18.26 2.02
CA LEU A 18 14.51 -19.64 2.50
C LEU A 18 15.86 -20.32 2.81
N ARG A 19 16.43 -20.04 3.99
CA ARG A 19 17.44 -20.89 4.65
C ARG A 19 17.22 -20.91 6.16
N LEU A 20 17.03 -22.11 6.71
CA LEU A 20 16.69 -22.38 8.11
C LEU A 20 17.62 -23.48 8.65
N ARG A 21 18.39 -23.16 9.71
CA ARG A 21 19.27 -24.08 10.51
C ARG A 21 20.41 -24.77 9.72
N ALA A 22 21.48 -25.29 10.33
CA ALA A 22 21.79 -25.67 11.73
C ALA A 22 23.18 -25.10 12.15
N ASP A 23 23.44 -24.68 13.39
CA ASP A 23 23.84 -25.46 14.61
C ASP A 23 25.30 -26.00 14.52
N ASP A 24 26.14 -26.06 15.58
CA ASP A 24 25.98 -25.67 17.00
C ASP A 24 26.76 -24.35 17.33
N GLU A 25 27.63 -24.08 18.34
CA GLU A 25 28.29 -24.82 19.46
C GLU A 25 28.69 -23.84 20.61
N ASP A 26 29.07 -24.38 21.79
CA ASP A 26 29.49 -23.80 23.10
C ASP A 26 30.03 -22.35 23.26
N SER A 27 29.54 -21.63 24.30
CA SER A 27 30.24 -21.61 25.61
C SER A 27 29.57 -20.83 26.78
N LEU A 28 29.33 -21.55 27.88
CA LEU A 28 29.48 -21.17 29.31
C LEU A 28 28.83 -19.91 29.93
N THR A 29 27.81 -20.18 30.76
CA THR A 29 27.55 -19.66 32.13
C THR A 29 27.45 -18.16 32.42
N SER A 30 26.24 -17.73 32.80
CA SER A 30 25.99 -16.92 34.02
C SER A 30 24.57 -17.19 34.52
N GLU A 31 24.42 -17.50 35.81
CA GLU A 31 23.11 -17.60 36.47
C GLU A 31 22.72 -16.23 37.02
N ASP A 32 21.81 -15.51 36.36
CA ASP A 32 21.21 -14.29 36.93
C ASP A 32 19.71 -14.19 36.64
N SER A 33 18.99 -13.87 37.71
CA SER A 33 17.54 -13.94 37.92
C SER A 33 16.62 -13.56 36.74
N PHE A 34 15.86 -14.53 36.20
CA PHE A 34 14.79 -14.29 35.22
C PHE A 34 13.51 -13.77 35.93
N PHE A 35 13.44 -12.47 36.18
CA PHE A 35 12.21 -11.85 36.70
C PHE A 35 11.15 -11.72 35.59
N SER A 36 10.00 -12.36 35.79
CA SER A 36 8.89 -12.33 34.84
C SER A 36 8.17 -10.98 34.88
N ALA A 37 8.17 -10.25 33.77
CA ALA A 37 7.50 -8.95 33.65
C ALA A 37 5.98 -9.00 33.93
N THR A 38 5.38 -10.20 33.90
CA THR A 38 3.97 -10.44 34.23
C THR A 38 3.64 -10.13 35.70
N GLU A 39 4.58 -10.33 36.63
CA GLU A 39 4.33 -10.17 38.08
C GLU A 39 4.38 -8.70 38.53
N LEU A 40 4.97 -7.81 37.73
CA LEU A 40 5.05 -6.38 38.06
C LEU A 40 3.69 -5.67 38.04
N PHE A 41 2.68 -6.25 37.37
CA PHE A 41 1.34 -5.66 37.21
C PHE A 41 0.38 -5.89 38.38
N GLU A 42 0.62 -6.86 39.27
CA GLU A 42 -0.31 -7.15 40.38
C GLU A 42 -0.03 -6.33 41.66
N SER A 43 1.12 -5.66 41.75
CA SER A 43 1.61 -5.06 43.01
C SER A 43 1.31 -3.55 43.20
N LEU A 44 0.59 -2.91 42.27
CA LEU A 44 0.29 -1.46 42.32
C LEU A 44 -1.22 -1.15 42.33
N GLN A 45 -1.83 -1.16 43.52
CA GLN A 45 -3.16 -0.58 43.77
C GLN A 45 -3.22 0.27 45.06
N VAL A 46 -2.67 1.50 45.04
CA VAL A 46 -3.17 2.65 45.81
C VAL A 46 -2.78 3.96 45.08
N GLY A 47 -3.74 4.86 44.85
CA GLY A 47 -3.46 6.28 44.56
C GLY A 47 -3.73 6.76 43.12
N ASP A 48 -4.75 7.62 42.99
CA ASP A 48 -5.05 8.58 41.91
C ASP A 48 -4.59 8.30 40.46
N TYR A 49 -5.56 7.84 39.66
CA TYR A 49 -5.72 8.11 38.22
C TYR A 49 -4.47 8.19 37.32
N PRO A 50 -3.91 7.03 36.93
CA PRO A 50 -3.70 6.75 35.52
C PRO A 50 -5.08 6.60 34.84
N THR A 51 -5.23 7.15 33.62
CA THR A 51 -6.29 6.70 32.71
C THR A 51 -6.17 5.18 32.55
N PRO A 52 -7.26 4.38 32.56
CA PRO A 52 -7.14 2.97 32.26
C PRO A 52 -6.59 2.83 30.83
N LEU A 53 -5.34 2.37 30.72
CA LEU A 53 -4.82 1.86 29.46
C LEU A 53 -5.81 0.78 29.01
N SER A 54 -6.50 1.06 27.91
CA SER A 54 -7.54 0.18 27.38
C SER A 54 -6.98 -1.23 27.32
N ARG A 55 -7.62 -2.19 28.00
CA ARG A 55 -7.30 -3.61 27.76
C ARG A 55 -7.34 -3.81 26.25
N PRO A 56 -6.30 -4.39 25.62
CA PRO A 56 -6.32 -4.63 24.19
C PRO A 56 -7.61 -5.40 23.90
N ALA A 57 -8.46 -4.85 23.04
CA ALA A 57 -9.80 -5.40 22.95
C ALA A 57 -9.77 -6.78 22.27
N ALA A 58 -10.77 -7.62 22.55
CA ALA A 58 -10.68 -9.07 22.34
C ALA A 58 -10.23 -9.48 20.92
N ALA A 59 -10.68 -8.77 19.87
CA ALA A 59 -10.29 -9.06 18.50
C ALA A 59 -8.79 -8.78 18.24
N TYR A 60 -8.18 -7.78 18.88
CA TYR A 60 -6.73 -7.56 18.82
C TYR A 60 -5.95 -8.64 19.60
N GLU A 61 -6.44 -9.10 20.75
CA GLU A 61 -5.79 -10.19 21.50
C GLU A 61 -5.81 -11.51 20.69
N GLU A 62 -6.93 -11.81 20.03
CA GLU A 62 -7.06 -12.94 19.10
C GLU A 62 -6.16 -12.75 17.87
N ALA A 63 -6.19 -11.58 17.23
CA ALA A 63 -5.35 -11.27 16.07
C ALA A 63 -3.85 -11.35 16.39
N LEU A 64 -3.43 -10.96 17.58
CA LEU A 64 -2.05 -11.08 18.04
C LEU A 64 -1.64 -12.54 18.25
N GLN A 65 -2.57 -13.42 18.66
CA GLN A 65 -2.32 -14.85 18.70
C GLN A 65 -2.22 -15.45 17.29
N LEU A 66 -3.11 -15.06 16.36
CA LEU A 66 -3.02 -15.45 14.95
C LEU A 66 -1.72 -14.98 14.27
N ALA A 67 -1.23 -13.78 14.62
CA ALA A 67 0.05 -13.26 14.15
C ALA A 67 1.24 -14.08 14.69
N LYS A 68 1.23 -14.46 15.97
CA LYS A 68 2.24 -15.36 16.59
C LYS A 68 2.25 -16.76 15.98
N GLU A 69 1.09 -17.26 15.57
CA GLU A 69 0.95 -18.52 14.84
C GLU A 69 1.37 -18.44 13.36
N GLY A 70 1.76 -17.26 12.87
CA GLY A 70 2.11 -17.04 11.45
C GLY A 70 0.93 -17.13 10.49
N ARG A 71 -0.30 -17.00 11.00
CA ARG A 71 -1.56 -17.20 10.25
C ARG A 71 -2.11 -15.92 9.61
N VAL A 72 -1.47 -14.77 9.84
CA VAL A 72 -1.80 -13.51 9.16
C VAL A 72 -0.78 -13.26 8.05
N PRO A 73 -1.11 -13.47 6.76
CA PRO A 73 -0.21 -13.17 5.66
C PRO A 73 -0.18 -11.66 5.35
N CYS A 74 0.94 -11.16 4.82
CA CYS A 74 1.08 -9.82 4.25
C CYS A 74 2.05 -9.85 3.05
N ARG A 75 1.93 -8.90 2.11
CA ARG A 75 2.92 -8.73 1.02
C ARG A 75 4.21 -8.08 1.53
N THR A 76 4.06 -7.01 2.30
CA THR A 76 5.13 -6.17 2.82
C THR A 76 4.83 -5.80 4.27
N LEU A 77 5.84 -5.85 5.14
CA LEU A 77 5.73 -5.34 6.51
C LEU A 77 5.73 -3.81 6.48
N ARG A 78 4.62 -3.19 6.89
CA ARG A 78 4.47 -1.71 6.92
C ARG A 78 4.75 -1.12 8.31
N THR A 79 5.42 -1.89 9.17
CA THR A 79 5.60 -1.66 10.61
C THR A 79 6.08 -0.24 10.95
N GLU A 80 7.20 0.22 10.39
CA GLU A 80 7.74 1.57 10.65
C GLU A 80 6.84 2.67 10.06
N LEU A 81 6.33 2.47 8.83
CA LEU A 81 5.51 3.46 8.12
C LEU A 81 4.22 3.79 8.89
N LEU A 82 3.61 2.76 9.49
CA LEU A 82 2.35 2.81 10.23
C LEU A 82 2.54 2.96 11.75
N GLY A 83 3.76 3.19 12.24
CA GLY A 83 4.03 3.44 13.67
C GLY A 83 3.73 2.24 14.59
N CYS A 84 3.83 1.01 14.07
CA CYS A 84 3.58 -0.20 14.85
C CYS A 84 4.79 -0.59 15.70
N TYR A 85 4.54 -1.13 16.89
CA TYR A 85 5.58 -1.46 17.89
C TYR A 85 6.47 -2.64 17.49
N SER A 86 5.97 -3.53 16.62
CA SER A 86 6.67 -4.69 16.09
C SER A 86 5.91 -5.27 14.90
N ASP A 87 6.51 -6.20 14.16
CA ASP A 87 5.83 -6.90 13.08
C ASP A 87 4.61 -7.71 13.56
N GLN A 88 4.61 -8.20 14.81
CA GLN A 88 3.45 -8.87 15.41
C GLN A 88 2.30 -7.89 15.72
N ASP A 89 2.62 -6.68 16.17
CA ASP A 89 1.64 -5.60 16.38
C ASP A 89 1.05 -5.14 15.04
N PHE A 90 1.89 -4.95 14.02
CA PHE A 90 1.44 -4.65 12.64
C PHE A 90 0.52 -5.74 12.09
N LEU A 91 0.90 -7.02 12.19
CA LEU A 91 0.08 -8.14 11.71
C LEU A 91 -1.24 -8.29 12.49
N ALA A 92 -1.24 -8.07 13.80
CA ALA A 92 -2.45 -8.09 14.61
C ALA A 92 -3.43 -6.98 14.15
N LYS A 93 -2.95 -5.73 14.07
CA LYS A 93 -3.72 -4.58 13.60
C LYS A 93 -4.22 -4.78 12.17
N LEU A 94 -3.38 -5.29 11.27
CA LEU A 94 -3.73 -5.60 9.89
C LEU A 94 -4.90 -6.61 9.80
N HIS A 95 -4.94 -7.61 10.68
CA HIS A 95 -6.05 -8.56 10.73
C HIS A 95 -7.36 -7.88 11.17
N CYS A 96 -7.33 -7.09 12.25
CA CYS A 96 -8.52 -6.34 12.70
C CYS A 96 -8.99 -5.31 11.67
N VAL A 97 -8.06 -4.62 10.98
CA VAL A 97 -8.39 -3.67 9.89
C VAL A 97 -9.03 -4.38 8.70
N ARG A 98 -8.56 -5.59 8.33
CA ARG A 98 -9.22 -6.41 7.30
C ARG A 98 -10.64 -6.80 7.69
N GLN A 99 -10.86 -7.29 8.90
CA GLN A 99 -12.19 -7.65 9.41
C GLN A 99 -13.13 -6.43 9.45
N ALA A 100 -12.64 -5.27 9.89
CA ALA A 100 -13.39 -4.03 9.90
C ALA A 100 -13.80 -3.58 8.48
N PHE A 101 -12.90 -3.69 7.49
CA PHE A 101 -13.23 -3.40 6.09
C PHE A 101 -14.17 -4.43 5.47
N GLU A 102 -14.09 -5.70 5.84
CA GLU A 102 -15.00 -6.76 5.38
C GLU A 102 -16.44 -6.44 5.80
N GLY A 103 -16.68 -6.25 7.11
CA GLY A 103 -18.00 -5.87 7.64
C GLY A 103 -18.50 -4.50 7.13
N LEU A 104 -17.62 -3.50 7.01
CA LEU A 104 -17.98 -2.17 6.49
C LEU A 104 -18.44 -2.23 5.02
N LEU A 105 -17.87 -3.14 4.22
CA LEU A 105 -18.14 -3.26 2.79
C LEU A 105 -19.23 -4.29 2.45
N GLU A 106 -19.83 -4.97 3.44
CA GLU A 106 -21.11 -5.67 3.24
C GLU A 106 -22.22 -4.69 2.79
N GLU A 107 -22.20 -3.45 3.30
CA GLU A 107 -23.19 -2.44 2.95
C GLU A 107 -22.87 -1.79 1.58
N ARG A 108 -23.80 -1.93 0.63
CA ARG A 108 -23.66 -1.38 -0.74
C ARG A 108 -23.49 0.16 -0.76
N SER A 109 -24.02 0.87 0.22
CA SER A 109 -23.83 2.32 0.38
C SER A 109 -22.34 2.67 0.56
N ASN A 110 -21.64 1.92 1.42
CA ASN A 110 -20.22 2.10 1.71
C ASN A 110 -19.35 1.72 0.48
N GLN A 111 -19.69 0.63 -0.22
CA GLN A 111 -19.05 0.28 -1.50
C GLN A 111 -19.10 1.44 -2.51
N VAL A 112 -20.28 2.06 -2.66
CA VAL A 112 -20.46 3.22 -3.55
C VAL A 112 -19.72 4.45 -3.02
N PHE A 113 -19.74 4.70 -1.71
CA PHE A 113 -19.03 5.81 -1.08
C PHE A 113 -17.51 5.74 -1.30
N PHE A 114 -16.87 4.60 -1.05
CA PHE A 114 -15.42 4.45 -1.27
C PHE A 114 -15.03 4.60 -2.75
N GLY A 115 -15.86 4.07 -3.68
CA GLY A 115 -15.67 4.28 -5.12
C GLY A 115 -15.84 5.75 -5.54
N GLU A 116 -16.82 6.46 -4.97
CA GLU A 116 -17.05 7.88 -5.21
C GLU A 116 -15.88 8.73 -4.68
N VAL A 117 -15.43 8.50 -3.45
CA VAL A 117 -14.29 9.19 -2.83
C VAL A 117 -13.01 8.98 -3.65
N GLY A 118 -12.71 7.74 -4.04
CA GLY A 118 -11.56 7.43 -4.91
C GLY A 118 -11.62 8.18 -6.25
N ARG A 119 -12.79 8.18 -6.91
CA ARG A 119 -13.02 8.90 -8.17
C ARG A 119 -12.83 10.41 -8.01
N GLN A 120 -13.36 11.00 -6.93
CA GLN A 120 -13.26 12.43 -6.64
C GLN A 120 -11.81 12.86 -6.34
N MET A 121 -11.07 12.11 -5.52
CA MET A 121 -9.69 12.43 -5.15
C MET A 121 -8.78 12.49 -6.39
N VAL A 122 -8.87 11.49 -7.27
CA VAL A 122 -8.06 11.45 -8.50
C VAL A 122 -8.53 12.48 -9.53
N THR A 123 -9.84 12.72 -9.67
CA THR A 123 -10.38 13.80 -10.51
C THR A 123 -9.87 15.17 -10.06
N GLY A 124 -9.79 15.40 -8.74
CA GLY A 124 -9.23 16.60 -8.14
C GLY A 124 -7.75 16.77 -8.49
N LEU A 125 -6.93 15.72 -8.32
CA LEU A 125 -5.51 15.72 -8.70
C LEU A 125 -5.31 16.06 -10.19
N MET A 126 -6.03 15.39 -11.10
CA MET A 126 -5.92 15.64 -12.54
C MET A 126 -6.32 17.07 -12.91
N THR A 127 -7.38 17.59 -12.29
CA THR A 127 -7.83 18.98 -12.52
C THR A 127 -6.79 19.99 -12.03
N ARG A 128 -6.15 19.75 -10.88
CA ARG A 128 -5.03 20.56 -10.34
C ARG A 128 -3.77 20.45 -11.20
N ALA A 129 -3.59 19.35 -11.94
CA ALA A 129 -2.51 19.14 -12.91
C ALA A 129 -2.82 19.70 -14.31
N GLU A 130 -3.91 20.46 -14.48
CA GLU A 130 -4.35 21.04 -15.76
C GLU A 130 -4.68 19.96 -16.82
N LYS A 131 -5.08 18.75 -16.39
CA LYS A 131 -5.43 17.62 -17.26
C LYS A 131 -6.94 17.39 -17.30
N SER A 132 -7.43 16.94 -18.46
CA SER A 132 -8.81 16.46 -18.59
C SER A 132 -8.97 15.13 -17.83
N PRO A 133 -9.90 15.01 -16.87
CA PRO A 133 -10.15 13.76 -16.16
C PRO A 133 -10.95 12.74 -16.98
N LYS A 134 -11.40 13.10 -18.20
CA LYS A 134 -12.37 12.30 -18.96
C LYS A 134 -11.96 10.82 -19.14
N GLY A 135 -10.77 10.57 -19.70
CA GLY A 135 -10.32 9.19 -19.95
C GLY A 135 -10.03 8.39 -18.68
N PHE A 136 -9.66 9.08 -17.59
CA PHE A 136 -9.58 8.47 -16.26
C PHE A 136 -10.96 8.03 -15.78
N LEU A 137 -11.98 8.89 -15.88
CA LEU A 137 -13.35 8.55 -15.47
C LEU A 137 -13.88 7.35 -16.26
N GLU A 138 -13.72 7.36 -17.58
CA GLU A 138 -14.10 6.25 -18.46
C GLU A 138 -13.39 4.94 -18.03
N SER A 139 -12.07 4.97 -17.82
CA SER A 139 -11.30 3.80 -17.36
C SER A 139 -11.63 3.34 -15.93
N TYR A 140 -11.98 4.27 -15.05
CA TYR A 140 -12.26 4.00 -13.63
C TYR A 140 -13.65 3.39 -13.44
N ASP A 141 -14.65 3.90 -14.15
CA ASP A 141 -16.00 3.34 -14.15
C ASP A 141 -16.02 1.95 -14.79
N GLU A 142 -15.19 1.68 -15.82
CA GLU A 142 -14.94 0.32 -16.34
C GLU A 142 -14.29 -0.59 -15.28
N MET A 143 -13.25 -0.12 -14.59
CA MET A 143 -12.54 -0.90 -13.55
C MET A 143 -13.46 -1.26 -12.37
N LEU A 144 -14.28 -0.32 -11.88
CA LEU A 144 -15.29 -0.60 -10.85
C LEU A 144 -16.36 -1.57 -11.38
N SER A 145 -16.82 -1.38 -12.62
CA SER A 145 -17.78 -2.28 -13.27
C SER A 145 -17.22 -3.69 -13.51
N TYR A 146 -15.90 -3.87 -13.50
CA TYR A 146 -15.22 -5.17 -13.50
C TYR A 146 -15.14 -5.78 -12.10
N ALA A 147 -14.65 -5.01 -11.14
CA ALA A 147 -14.39 -5.48 -9.77
C ALA A 147 -15.68 -5.87 -9.01
N LEU A 148 -16.82 -5.24 -9.32
CA LEU A 148 -18.11 -5.53 -8.70
C LEU A 148 -18.86 -6.74 -9.30
N ARG A 149 -18.26 -7.49 -10.25
CA ARG A 149 -18.84 -8.70 -10.84
C ARG A 149 -18.33 -9.97 -10.13
N PRO A 150 -19.15 -10.73 -9.38
CA PRO A 150 -18.68 -11.92 -8.66
C PRO A 150 -18.00 -12.98 -9.54
N GLU A 151 -18.36 -13.02 -10.83
CA GLU A 151 -17.80 -13.93 -11.83
C GLU A 151 -16.32 -13.64 -12.13
N THR A 152 -15.84 -12.41 -11.90
CA THR A 152 -14.43 -12.04 -12.11
C THR A 152 -13.56 -12.31 -10.88
N TRP A 153 -14.14 -12.56 -9.70
CA TRP A 153 -13.40 -12.58 -8.43
C TRP A 153 -12.39 -13.73 -8.34
N ALA A 154 -12.71 -14.90 -8.89
CA ALA A 154 -11.77 -16.03 -8.92
C ALA A 154 -10.52 -15.72 -9.76
N THR A 155 -10.70 -15.10 -10.93
CA THR A 155 -9.62 -14.66 -11.81
C THR A 155 -8.83 -13.50 -11.20
N THR A 156 -9.53 -12.52 -10.64
CA THR A 156 -8.94 -11.35 -9.94
C THR A 156 -8.05 -11.81 -8.79
N ARG A 157 -8.49 -12.78 -7.99
CA ARG A 157 -7.69 -13.37 -6.91
C ARG A 157 -6.39 -13.97 -7.42
N LEU A 158 -6.43 -14.78 -8.50
CA LEU A 158 -5.22 -15.37 -9.09
C LEU A 158 -4.26 -14.30 -9.64
N GLU A 159 -4.76 -13.21 -10.23
CA GLU A 159 -3.94 -12.07 -10.68
C GLU A 159 -3.27 -11.32 -9.51
N LEU A 160 -3.93 -11.27 -8.35
CA LEU A 160 -3.47 -10.61 -7.13
C LEU A 160 -2.49 -11.48 -6.32
N GLU A 161 -2.79 -12.77 -6.15
CA GLU A 161 -1.89 -13.77 -5.55
C GLU A 161 -0.57 -13.84 -6.32
N GLY A 162 -0.61 -13.82 -7.66
CA GLY A 162 0.57 -13.70 -8.53
C GLY A 162 1.36 -12.39 -8.41
N ARG A 163 0.94 -11.47 -7.53
CA ARG A 163 1.60 -10.21 -7.14
C ARG A 163 1.87 -10.13 -5.63
N GLY A 164 1.73 -11.24 -4.90
CA GLY A 164 1.92 -11.31 -3.45
C GLY A 164 0.77 -10.73 -2.63
N VAL A 165 -0.34 -10.35 -3.25
CA VAL A 165 -1.52 -9.81 -2.56
C VAL A 165 -2.37 -10.99 -2.05
N ALA A 166 -1.95 -11.53 -0.90
CA ALA A 166 -2.46 -12.79 -0.35
C ALA A 166 -3.90 -12.74 0.20
N CYS A 167 -4.45 -11.55 0.44
CA CYS A 167 -5.84 -11.35 0.86
C CYS A 167 -6.53 -10.40 -0.13
N MET A 168 -7.71 -10.78 -0.62
CA MET A 168 -8.50 -9.97 -1.55
C MET A 168 -9.34 -8.91 -0.80
N SER A 169 -8.70 -8.12 0.08
CA SER A 169 -9.36 -7.10 0.91
C SER A 169 -9.19 -5.69 0.32
N PHE A 170 -10.01 -4.74 0.77
CA PHE A 170 -9.86 -3.33 0.40
C PHE A 170 -8.51 -2.75 0.84
N PHE A 171 -8.02 -3.11 2.03
CA PHE A 171 -6.72 -2.67 2.52
C PHE A 171 -5.59 -3.21 1.63
N ASP A 172 -5.57 -4.52 1.40
CA ASP A 172 -4.52 -5.20 0.63
C ASP A 172 -4.43 -4.70 -0.81
N ILE A 173 -5.58 -4.48 -1.46
CA ILE A 173 -5.66 -4.07 -2.87
C ILE A 173 -5.50 -2.56 -3.03
N VAL A 174 -6.34 -1.76 -2.37
CA VAL A 174 -6.45 -0.33 -2.65
C VAL A 174 -5.43 0.47 -1.87
N LEU A 175 -5.24 0.16 -0.58
CA LEU A 175 -4.39 0.95 0.31
C LEU A 175 -2.92 0.53 0.20
N ASP A 176 -2.64 -0.78 0.19
CA ASP A 176 -1.28 -1.31 0.13
C ASP A 176 -0.76 -1.50 -1.31
N PHE A 177 -1.36 -2.40 -2.10
CA PHE A 177 -0.89 -2.70 -3.47
C PHE A 177 -1.05 -1.54 -4.47
N ILE A 178 -2.07 -0.69 -4.35
CA ILE A 178 -2.28 0.44 -5.27
C ILE A 178 -1.66 1.74 -4.74
N LEU A 179 -1.94 2.14 -3.50
CA LEU A 179 -1.50 3.45 -2.99
C LEU A 179 -0.10 3.44 -2.37
N MET A 180 0.23 2.51 -1.47
CA MET A 180 1.57 2.47 -0.86
C MET A 180 2.66 2.11 -1.88
N ASP A 181 2.49 1.05 -2.68
CA ASP A 181 3.48 0.68 -3.72
C ASP A 181 3.71 1.83 -4.72
N ALA A 182 2.66 2.56 -5.12
CA ALA A 182 2.81 3.72 -5.99
C ALA A 182 3.59 4.87 -5.33
N PHE A 183 3.41 5.12 -4.03
CA PHE A 183 4.19 6.14 -3.32
C PHE A 183 5.66 5.76 -3.13
N GLU A 184 5.99 4.48 -3.04
CA GLU A 184 7.37 3.96 -2.96
C GLU A 184 8.08 4.02 -4.32
N ASP A 185 7.40 3.63 -5.40
CA ASP A 185 7.85 3.81 -6.80
C ASP A 185 8.19 5.30 -7.10
N LEU A 186 7.42 6.22 -6.49
CA LEU A 186 7.59 7.67 -6.66
C LEU A 186 8.69 8.27 -5.77
N GLU A 187 9.05 7.65 -4.65
CA GLU A 187 10.22 8.03 -3.84
C GLU A 187 11.53 7.47 -4.39
N ASN A 188 11.48 6.35 -5.11
CA ASN A 188 12.65 5.65 -5.65
C ASN A 188 12.69 5.63 -7.19
N PRO A 189 12.51 6.77 -7.89
CA PRO A 189 12.36 6.78 -9.34
C PRO A 189 13.65 6.41 -10.08
N PRO A 190 13.56 5.71 -11.24
CA PRO A 190 14.73 5.32 -12.03
C PRO A 190 15.66 6.48 -12.39
N SER A 191 16.97 6.26 -12.35
CA SER A 191 17.99 7.26 -12.68
C SER A 191 17.82 7.90 -14.06
N SER A 192 17.23 7.18 -15.02
CA SER A 192 16.87 7.69 -16.35
C SER A 192 15.77 8.76 -16.31
N VAL A 193 14.75 8.58 -15.45
CA VAL A 193 13.69 9.57 -15.19
C VAL A 193 14.29 10.80 -14.51
N LEU A 194 15.10 10.60 -13.46
CA LEU A 194 15.77 11.70 -12.76
C LEU A 194 16.69 12.51 -13.69
N ALA A 195 17.39 11.86 -14.63
CA ALA A 195 18.25 12.53 -15.59
C ALA A 195 17.49 13.47 -16.55
N VAL A 196 16.28 13.07 -17.00
CA VAL A 196 15.42 13.92 -17.84
C VAL A 196 14.86 15.10 -17.03
N LEU A 197 14.32 14.84 -15.84
CA LEU A 197 13.65 15.87 -15.04
C LEU A 197 14.63 16.92 -14.50
N ARG A 198 15.83 16.51 -14.09
CA ARG A 198 16.89 17.41 -13.59
C ARG A 198 17.65 18.16 -14.70
N ASN A 199 17.41 17.85 -15.97
CA ASN A 199 18.07 18.54 -17.08
C ASN A 199 17.54 19.98 -17.24
N ARG A 200 18.42 20.96 -17.07
CA ARG A 200 18.10 22.41 -17.14
C ARG A 200 17.89 22.93 -18.57
N TRP A 201 18.29 22.17 -19.59
CA TRP A 201 18.17 22.55 -21.00
C TRP A 201 16.88 22.05 -21.67
N LEU A 202 16.10 21.20 -20.99
CA LEU A 202 14.81 20.70 -21.46
C LEU A 202 13.67 21.57 -20.92
N SER A 203 12.70 21.91 -21.77
CA SER A 203 11.48 22.59 -21.33
C SER A 203 10.63 21.65 -20.47
N ASP A 204 9.81 22.23 -19.59
CA ASP A 204 9.00 21.44 -18.67
C ASP A 204 7.88 20.67 -19.41
N SER A 205 7.39 21.22 -20.52
CA SER A 205 6.51 20.52 -21.46
C SER A 205 7.16 19.29 -22.12
N PHE A 206 8.46 19.36 -22.41
CA PHE A 206 9.20 18.21 -22.94
C PHE A 206 9.42 17.15 -21.84
N LYS A 207 9.80 17.58 -20.63
CA LYS A 207 9.94 16.70 -19.45
C LYS A 207 8.65 15.94 -19.15
N GLU A 208 7.52 16.65 -19.13
CA GLU A 208 6.18 16.09 -18.90
C GLU A 208 5.83 15.06 -19.97
N THR A 209 6.05 15.38 -21.25
CA THR A 209 5.80 14.49 -22.38
C THR A 209 6.69 13.25 -22.37
N ALA A 210 7.98 13.42 -22.06
CA ALA A 210 8.94 12.32 -21.93
C ALA A 210 8.58 11.38 -20.77
N LEU A 211 8.15 11.93 -19.63
CA LEU A 211 7.71 11.15 -18.47
C LEU A 211 6.44 10.36 -18.76
N ALA A 212 5.42 10.99 -19.36
CA ALA A 212 4.21 10.29 -19.79
C ALA A 212 4.50 9.17 -20.80
N THR A 213 5.42 9.41 -21.74
CA THR A 213 5.88 8.39 -22.71
C THR A 213 6.59 7.23 -22.01
N ALA A 214 7.39 7.48 -20.96
CA ALA A 214 8.03 6.45 -20.16
C ALA A 214 7.00 5.60 -19.38
N CYS A 215 6.08 6.25 -18.66
CA CYS A 215 5.00 5.56 -17.93
C CYS A 215 4.17 4.68 -18.87
N TRP A 216 3.73 5.20 -20.02
CA TRP A 216 3.00 4.44 -21.03
C TRP A 216 3.80 3.26 -21.57
N SER A 217 5.10 3.44 -21.84
CA SER A 217 5.96 2.37 -22.34
C SER A 217 6.09 1.22 -21.33
N VAL A 218 6.23 1.55 -20.03
CA VAL A 218 6.27 0.56 -18.95
C VAL A 218 4.92 -0.15 -18.79
N LEU A 219 3.80 0.57 -18.77
CA LEU A 219 2.46 -0.02 -18.66
C LEU A 219 2.13 -0.91 -19.87
N LYS A 220 2.52 -0.49 -21.08
CA LYS A 220 2.38 -1.28 -22.31
C LYS A 220 3.25 -2.53 -22.32
N ALA A 221 4.45 -2.48 -21.72
CA ALA A 221 5.29 -3.67 -21.51
C ALA A 221 4.66 -4.61 -20.48
N LYS A 222 4.23 -4.09 -19.31
CA LYS A 222 3.54 -4.87 -18.27
C LYS A 222 2.24 -5.52 -18.80
N ARG A 223 1.42 -4.81 -19.60
CA ARG A 223 0.17 -5.37 -20.18
C ARG A 223 0.42 -6.56 -21.11
N ARG A 224 1.55 -6.61 -21.82
CA ARG A 224 1.95 -7.76 -22.67
C ARG A 224 2.29 -9.03 -21.88
N LEU A 225 2.54 -8.92 -20.58
CA LEU A 225 2.88 -10.03 -19.69
C LEU A 225 1.70 -10.50 -18.83
N LEU A 226 0.49 -9.94 -19.05
CA LEU A 226 -0.71 -10.41 -18.35
C LEU A 226 -1.20 -11.74 -18.93
N MET A 227 -1.39 -12.72 -18.05
CA MET A 227 -2.04 -13.99 -18.41
C MET A 227 -3.54 -13.82 -18.70
N VAL A 228 -4.14 -12.73 -18.21
CA VAL A 228 -5.55 -12.36 -18.40
C VAL A 228 -5.58 -11.01 -19.13
N PRO A 229 -5.78 -10.97 -20.47
CA PRO A 229 -5.71 -9.72 -21.23
C PRO A 229 -6.78 -8.69 -20.87
N ASP A 230 -7.94 -9.17 -20.40
CA ASP A 230 -9.09 -8.41 -19.89
C ASP A 230 -9.27 -8.72 -18.38
N GLY A 231 -8.15 -8.69 -17.65
CA GLY A 231 -8.07 -8.91 -16.22
C GLY A 231 -8.29 -7.65 -15.39
N PHE A 232 -8.47 -7.80 -14.07
CA PHE A 232 -8.51 -6.68 -13.13
C PHE A 232 -7.26 -5.79 -13.29
N ILE A 233 -6.09 -6.41 -13.47
CA ILE A 233 -4.83 -5.68 -13.63
C ILE A 233 -4.77 -4.95 -14.99
N SER A 234 -5.46 -5.43 -16.02
CA SER A 234 -5.53 -4.75 -17.32
C SER A 234 -6.34 -3.45 -17.23
N HIS A 235 -7.49 -3.47 -16.54
CA HIS A 235 -8.27 -2.27 -16.22
C HIS A 235 -7.50 -1.31 -15.29
N PHE A 236 -6.82 -1.83 -14.27
CA PHE A 236 -5.96 -1.03 -13.40
C PHE A 236 -4.83 -0.34 -14.17
N TYR A 237 -4.23 -0.99 -15.17
CA TYR A 237 -3.26 -0.34 -16.06
C TYR A 237 -3.89 0.74 -16.95
N SER A 238 -5.14 0.59 -17.39
CA SER A 238 -5.86 1.64 -18.13
C SER A 238 -6.10 2.89 -17.27
N VAL A 239 -6.49 2.71 -15.99
CA VAL A 239 -6.54 3.81 -15.01
C VAL A 239 -5.15 4.41 -14.79
N SER A 240 -4.12 3.58 -14.66
CA SER A 240 -2.73 4.02 -14.42
C SER A 240 -2.14 4.84 -15.58
N GLU A 241 -2.52 4.57 -16.84
CA GLU A 241 -2.08 5.35 -18.01
C GLU A 241 -2.48 6.82 -17.91
N HIS A 242 -3.55 7.15 -17.19
CA HIS A 242 -3.97 8.53 -16.92
C HIS A 242 -3.37 9.11 -15.65
N VAL A 243 -3.22 8.31 -14.59
CA VAL A 243 -2.89 8.79 -13.23
C VAL A 243 -1.38 8.80 -12.97
N SER A 244 -0.64 7.77 -13.36
CA SER A 244 0.80 7.66 -13.08
C SER A 244 1.63 8.80 -13.68
N PRO A 245 1.38 9.30 -14.91
CA PRO A 245 2.08 10.47 -15.44
C PRO A 245 1.84 11.75 -14.63
N VAL A 246 0.61 11.93 -14.11
CA VAL A 246 0.22 13.09 -13.30
C VAL A 246 0.93 13.07 -11.94
N LEU A 247 0.89 11.93 -11.25
CA LEU A 247 1.59 11.77 -9.98
C LEU A 247 3.11 11.92 -10.16
N ALA A 248 3.71 11.24 -11.13
CA ALA A 248 5.14 11.30 -11.38
C ALA A 248 5.61 12.72 -11.74
N PHE A 249 4.85 13.48 -12.54
CA PHE A 249 5.19 14.87 -12.84
C PHE A 249 4.91 15.82 -11.67
N GLY A 250 3.98 15.47 -10.77
CA GLY A 250 3.74 16.21 -9.53
C GLY A 250 4.86 16.06 -8.52
N PHE A 251 5.22 14.83 -8.13
CA PHE A 251 6.26 14.59 -7.11
C PHE A 251 7.69 14.91 -7.60
N LEU A 252 7.98 14.72 -8.89
CA LEU A 252 9.35 14.78 -9.43
C LEU A 252 9.58 15.92 -10.42
N GLY A 253 8.50 16.58 -10.88
CA GLY A 253 8.56 17.65 -11.87
C GLY A 253 8.80 19.03 -11.26
N PRO A 254 9.08 20.04 -12.10
CA PRO A 254 9.48 21.38 -11.66
C PRO A 254 8.30 22.34 -11.37
N LYS A 255 7.05 21.87 -11.26
CA LYS A 255 5.86 22.70 -10.95
C LYS A 255 5.58 22.70 -9.43
N PRO A 256 5.91 23.75 -8.65
CA PRO A 256 5.84 23.70 -7.18
C PRO A 256 4.41 23.52 -6.65
N GLN A 257 3.43 24.18 -7.27
CA GLN A 257 2.01 24.08 -6.87
C GLN A 257 1.44 22.66 -7.06
N LEU A 258 1.92 21.92 -8.06
CA LEU A 258 1.49 20.53 -8.27
C LEU A 258 2.22 19.59 -7.30
N ALA A 259 3.50 19.85 -7.01
CA ALA A 259 4.25 19.12 -5.99
C ALA A 259 3.63 19.27 -4.59
N GLU A 260 3.19 20.49 -4.23
CA GLU A 260 2.48 20.76 -2.98
C GLU A 260 1.16 19.98 -2.89
N VAL A 261 0.35 19.98 -3.97
CA VAL A 261 -0.91 19.21 -4.04
C VAL A 261 -0.67 17.70 -3.96
N CYS A 262 0.35 17.17 -4.64
CA CYS A 262 0.71 15.75 -4.58
C CYS A 262 1.27 15.35 -3.21
N ALA A 263 2.11 16.17 -2.59
CA ALA A 263 2.61 15.96 -1.23
C ALA A 263 1.47 15.98 -0.20
N PHE A 264 0.54 16.93 -0.30
CA PHE A 264 -0.66 16.96 0.54
C PHE A 264 -1.50 15.68 0.36
N PHE A 265 -1.75 15.23 -0.87
CA PHE A 265 -2.46 13.98 -1.15
C PHE A 265 -1.77 12.76 -0.53
N LYS A 266 -0.44 12.62 -0.67
CA LYS A 266 0.31 11.53 -0.01
C LYS A 266 0.19 11.61 1.51
N ASN A 267 0.37 12.80 2.08
CA ASN A 267 0.31 12.98 3.53
C ASN A 267 -1.07 12.65 4.09
N GLN A 268 -2.16 13.01 3.41
CA GLN A 268 -3.51 12.63 3.83
C GLN A 268 -3.75 11.11 3.79
N ILE A 269 -3.25 10.40 2.77
CA ILE A 269 -3.36 8.93 2.70
C ILE A 269 -2.49 8.26 3.79
N VAL A 270 -1.25 8.71 3.96
CA VAL A 270 -0.31 8.15 4.96
C VAL A 270 -0.79 8.44 6.39
N GLN A 271 -1.44 9.59 6.64
CA GLN A 271 -2.03 9.86 7.94
C GLN A 271 -3.27 8.98 8.18
N TYR A 272 -4.21 8.89 7.23
CA TYR A 272 -5.36 7.99 7.33
C TYR A 272 -4.94 6.52 7.59
N LEU A 273 -3.87 6.08 6.93
CA LEU A 273 -3.25 4.77 7.15
C LEU A 273 -2.71 4.60 8.57
N ARG A 274 -2.10 5.63 9.18
CA ARG A 274 -1.64 5.62 10.57
C ARG A 274 -2.79 5.65 11.57
N ASP A 275 -3.81 6.47 11.31
CA ASP A 275 -5.00 6.61 12.18
C ASP A 275 -5.74 5.25 12.33
N MET A 276 -5.67 4.38 11.32
CA MET A 276 -6.21 3.00 11.36
C MET A 276 -5.32 1.98 12.10
N PHE A 277 -4.08 2.33 12.45
CA PHE A 277 -3.10 1.49 13.14
C PHE A 277 -2.70 2.04 14.53
N ASP A 278 -3.35 3.12 14.98
CA ASP A 278 -3.10 3.82 16.23
C ASP A 278 -4.18 3.50 17.28
N LEU A 279 -3.76 3.00 18.45
CA LEU A 279 -4.64 2.57 19.54
C LEU A 279 -5.34 3.74 20.27
N ASP A 280 -4.85 4.96 20.14
CA ASP A 280 -5.54 6.16 20.64
C ASP A 280 -6.72 6.55 19.73
N ASN A 281 -6.69 6.15 18.46
CA ASN A 281 -7.70 6.44 17.43
C ASN A 281 -8.70 5.28 17.22
N VAL A 282 -8.23 4.03 17.20
CA VAL A 282 -9.05 2.83 16.96
C VAL A 282 -8.91 1.78 18.07
N ARG A 283 -10.02 1.09 18.38
CA ARG A 283 -10.13 0.23 19.58
C ARG A 283 -10.16 -1.29 19.32
N TYR A 284 -10.32 -1.73 18.06
CA TYR A 284 -10.37 -3.15 17.66
C TYR A 284 -11.31 -4.04 18.51
N THR A 285 -12.54 -3.59 18.74
CA THR A 285 -13.48 -4.15 19.72
C THR A 285 -14.41 -5.26 19.23
N SER A 286 -14.32 -5.68 17.97
CA SER A 286 -15.27 -6.59 17.31
C SER A 286 -14.59 -7.31 16.16
#